data_AF-A0A343J961-F1
#
_entry.id   AF-A0A343J961-F1
#
_cell.length_a   1.000
_cell.length_b   1.000
_cell.length_c   1.000
_cell.angle_alpha   90.00
_cell.angle_beta   90.00
_cell.angle_gamma   90.00
#
_symmetry.space_group_name_H-M   'P 1'
#
loop_
_entity.id
_entity.type
_entity.pdbx_description
1 polymer ?
#
loop_
_entity_poly.entity_id
_entity_poly.type
_entity_poly.pdbx_seq_one_letter_code
_entity_poly.pdbx_strand_id
1 'polypeptide(L)' 'MEKFINEQSILLEEYDEQLVRRLIEKITVYDDKLTIEFKSGVEIDIEK' A
#
# COMPACT_ATOMS: atom_id res chain seq x y z
N MET A 1 -7.79 5.43 6.85
CA MET A 1 -6.34 5.26 6.64
C MET A 1 -5.54 5.75 7.85
N GLU A 2 -5.71 7.02 8.26
CA GLU A 2 -5.05 7.58 9.48
C GLU A 2 -5.18 6.68 10.72
N LYS A 3 -6.39 6.21 11.04
CA LYS A 3 -6.63 5.36 12.21
C LYS A 3 -5.81 4.06 12.21
N PHE A 4 -5.65 3.41 11.06
CA PHE A 4 -4.89 2.17 10.93
C PHE A 4 -3.38 2.40 11.11
N ILE A 5 -2.86 3.52 10.59
CA ILE A 5 -1.46 3.93 10.75
C ILE A 5 -1.18 4.32 12.20
N ASN A 6 -2.09 5.06 12.83
CA ASN A 6 -1.96 5.53 14.22
C ASN A 6 -2.11 4.42 15.27
N GLU A 7 -2.72 3.28 14.91
CA GLU A 7 -2.86 2.10 15.78
C GLU A 7 -1.64 1.15 15.73
N GLN A 8 -0.65 1.43 14.87
CA GLN A 8 0.58 0.64 14.84
C GLN A 8 1.45 0.94 16.07
N SER A 9 1.97 -0.09 16.72
CA SER A 9 2.84 0.03 17.90
C SER A 9 4.25 0.57 17.59
N ILE A 10 4.59 0.72 16.30
CA ILE A 10 5.87 1.20 15.80
C ILE A 10 5.59 2.54 15.12
N LEU A 11 6.30 3.59 15.52
CA LEU A 11 6.29 4.86 14.81
C LEU A 11 6.91 4.61 13.41
N LEU A 12 6.13 4.78 12.34
CA LEU A 12 6.64 4.73 10.97
C LEU A 12 7.49 5.99 10.69
N GLU A 13 8.73 5.99 11.16
CA GLU A 13 9.75 6.97 10.74
C GLU A 13 10.46 6.52 9.45
N GLU A 14 10.43 5.22 9.14
CA GLU A 14 11.09 4.59 8.00
C GLU A 14 10.13 3.65 7.25
N TYR A 15 10.31 3.52 5.94
CA TYR A 15 9.50 2.65 5.09
C TYR A 15 9.78 1.17 5.38
N ASP A 16 8.82 0.48 6.00
CA ASP A 16 8.89 -0.97 6.23
C ASP A 16 8.32 -1.75 5.03
N GLU A 17 9.20 -2.31 4.22
CA GLU A 17 8.84 -3.16 3.07
C GLU A 17 7.96 -4.35 3.44
N GLN A 18 8.20 -4.99 4.61
CA GLN A 18 7.43 -6.15 5.02
C GLN A 18 6.00 -5.75 5.37
N LEU A 19 5.82 -4.61 6.05
CA LEU A 19 4.50 -4.07 6.36
C LEU A 19 3.76 -3.68 5.09
N VAL A 20 4.39 -2.92 4.19
CA VAL A 20 3.76 -2.46 2.93
C VAL A 20 3.31 -3.66 2.10
N ARG A 21 4.16 -4.69 1.99
CA ARG A 21 3.81 -5.93 1.28
C ARG A 21 2.65 -6.68 1.92
N ARG A 22 2.44 -6.59 3.23
CA ARG A 22 1.27 -7.18 3.92
C ARG A 22 -0.02 -6.42 3.65
N LEU A 23 0.06 -5.11 3.40
CA LEU A 23 -1.08 -4.22 3.18
C LEU A 23 -1.61 -4.28 1.75
N ILE A 24 -0.74 -4.60 0.78
CA ILE A 24 -1.13 -4.82 -0.60
C ILE A 24 -1.96 -6.11 -0.69
N GLU A 25 -3.14 -6.00 -1.29
CA GLU A 25 -4.00 -7.14 -1.63
C GLU A 25 -3.60 -7.69 -3.01
N LYS A 26 -3.48 -6.80 -4.01
CA LYS A 26 -3.15 -7.17 -5.39
C LYS A 26 -2.39 -6.06 -6.10
N ILE A 27 -1.51 -6.46 -7.02
CA ILE A 27 -0.92 -5.56 -8.01
C ILE A 27 -1.35 -6.04 -9.39
N THR A 28 -1.89 -5.15 -10.20
CA THR A 28 -2.22 -5.39 -11.61
C THR A 28 -1.28 -4.58 -12.48
N VAL A 29 -0.59 -5.26 -13.40
CA VAL A 29 0.36 -4.64 -14.33
C VAL A 29 -0.31 -4.48 -15.69
N TYR A 30 -0.28 -3.28 -16.23
CA TYR A 30 -0.70 -2.93 -17.58
C TYR A 30 0.52 -2.49 -18.40
N ASP A 31 0.33 -2.25 -19.70
CA ASP A 31 1.44 -1.84 -20.58
C ASP A 31 1.99 -0.44 -20.23
N ASP A 32 1.14 0.44 -19.69
CA ASP A 32 1.39 1.86 -19.43
C ASP A 32 1.23 2.27 -17.96
N LYS A 33 0.71 1.39 -17.11
CA LYS A 33 0.49 1.68 -15.69
C LYS A 33 0.55 0.45 -14.78
N LEU A 34 0.63 0.73 -13.48
CA LEU A 34 0.44 -0.22 -12.40
C LEU A 34 -0.74 0.20 -11.55
N THR A 35 -1.62 -0.74 -11.23
CA THR A 35 -2.70 -0.54 -10.26
C THR A 35 -2.42 -1.37 -9.02
N ILE A 36 -2.32 -0.70 -7.88
CA ILE A 36 -2.08 -1.33 -6.57
C ILE A 36 -3.36 -1.22 -5.76
N GLU A 37 -3.91 -2.37 -5.38
CA GLU A 37 -5.07 -2.48 -4.50
C GLU A 37 -4.61 -2.88 -3.10
N PHE A 38 -4.97 -2.10 -2.10
CA PHE A 38 -4.69 -2.36 -0.69
C PHE A 38 -5.87 -3.07 -0.03
N LYS A 39 -5.60 -3.86 1.00
CA LYS A 39 -6.61 -4.55 1.83
C LYS A 39 -7.67 -3.64 2.45
N SER A 40 -7.36 -2.34 2.56
CA SER A 40 -8.33 -1.33 2.99
C SER A 40 -9.36 -0.96 1.91
N GLY A 41 -9.27 -1.53 0.70
CA GLY A 41 -10.07 -1.16 -0.48
C GLY A 41 -9.59 0.13 -1.16
N VAL A 42 -8.36 0.57 -0.86
CA VAL A 42 -7.77 1.76 -1.49
C VAL A 42 -7.05 1.32 -2.76
N GLU A 43 -7.28 2.04 -3.84
CA GLU A 43 -6.68 1.78 -5.14
C GLU A 43 -5.76 2.95 -5.52
N ILE A 44 -4.55 2.62 -5.97
CA ILE A 44 -3.55 3.59 -6.45
C ILE A 44 -3.13 3.20 -7.86
N ASP A 45 -3.25 4.14 -8.79
CA ASP A 45 -2.72 4.03 -10.14
C ASP A 45 -1.38 4.78 -10.24
N ILE A 46 -0.38 4.09 -10.78
CA ILE A 46 0.96 4.62 -11.05
C ILE A 46 1.17 4.55 -12.56
N GLU A 47 1.22 5.71 -13.20
CA GLU A 47 1.59 5.83 -14.61
C GLU A 47 3.11 5.62 -14.79
N LYS A 48 3.51 5.14 -15.97
CA LYS A 48 4.91 4.85 -16.32
C LYS A 48 5.79 6.10 -16.47
#